data_AF-A0A2J4PZW3-F1
#
_entry.id   AF-A0A2J4PZW3-F1
#
_cell.length_a   1.000
_cell.length_b   1.000
_cell.length_c   1.000
_cell.angle_alpha   90.00
_cell.angle_beta   90.00
_cell.angle_gamma   90.00
#
_symmetry.space_group_name_H-M   'P 1'
#
loop_
_entity.id
_entity.type
_entity.pdbx_description
1 polymer ?
#
loop_
_entity_poly.entity_id
_entity_poly.type
_entity_poly.pdbx_seq_one_letter_code
_entity_poly.pdbx_strand_id
1 'polypeptide(L)'
;MEDLTLRYFDAEMRYLREAAKEFAQTHPDRAAMLDLDKAGTPDPYVERLFEGFAFSMGRLREKIDDDLPEFTEGLVSMLWPHYLRTIPSLSVVALTPALHAMKMAEVVPAGLEVYSRPVGPKNTVCRYRTTQDVVLNPLSVSAVTMTTEPDGCSLLRLRMACSSQADWSHADLSRLSLYLGADAPVSSQLHLMLTKRQAALYMRLPGQTDRIRLNGYFSPGGFAEDDGLWPKGDTAFSGYQLLLEYFTFRDKFMFVHFNGLDGITPPAGAEYFDIEVVFSTPWPSDLPVTDDAVRLHCVPVINLFTLEADPLTITGLESEYLLRPKRLQDAHTEIYSVDSVTGSNRTNDAEYV
;
A
#
# COMPACT_ATOMS: atom_id res chain seq x y z
N MET A 1 14.81 5.70 -23.06
CA MET A 1 13.64 5.00 -23.63
C MET A 1 13.79 5.13 -25.14
N GLU A 2 14.07 4.01 -25.81
CA GLU A 2 14.08 3.99 -27.27
C GLU A 2 12.64 4.14 -27.77
N ASP A 3 12.43 4.96 -28.80
CA ASP A 3 11.14 5.13 -29.45
C ASP A 3 10.81 3.84 -30.22
N LEU A 4 9.94 3.00 -29.63
CA LEU A 4 9.55 1.69 -30.17
C LEU A 4 8.90 1.84 -31.54
N THR A 5 7.98 2.79 -31.69
CA THR A 5 7.31 3.09 -32.95
C THR A 5 8.32 3.48 -34.04
N LEU A 6 9.36 4.26 -33.70
CA LEU A 6 10.43 4.59 -34.64
C LEU A 6 11.22 3.35 -35.09
N ARG A 7 11.50 2.41 -34.18
CA ARG A 7 12.19 1.15 -34.54
C ARG A 7 11.37 0.29 -35.49
N TYR A 8 10.05 0.17 -35.26
CA TYR A 8 9.16 -0.55 -36.16
C TYR A 8 9.05 0.15 -37.53
N PHE A 9 8.93 1.49 -37.53
CA PHE A 9 8.95 2.27 -38.77
C PHE A 9 10.25 2.06 -39.57
N ASP A 10 11.41 2.15 -38.93
CA ASP A 10 12.71 1.96 -39.58
C ASP A 10 12.88 0.54 -40.14
N ALA A 11 12.36 -0.47 -39.42
CA ALA A 11 12.37 -1.85 -39.86
C ALA A 11 11.49 -2.06 -41.11
N GLU A 12 10.28 -1.51 -41.12
CA GLU A 12 9.37 -1.58 -42.27
C GLU A 12 9.90 -0.79 -43.47
N MET A 13 10.51 0.38 -43.25
CA MET A 13 11.19 1.14 -44.30
C MET A 13 12.36 0.38 -44.92
N ARG A 14 13.14 -0.33 -44.10
CA ARG A 14 14.23 -1.19 -44.59
C ARG A 14 13.69 -2.34 -45.41
N TYR A 15 12.66 -3.03 -44.92
CA TYR A 15 12.01 -4.12 -45.63
C TYR A 15 11.45 -3.66 -46.98
N LEU A 16 10.72 -2.54 -47.02
CA LEU A 16 10.17 -1.97 -48.25
C LEU A 16 11.27 -1.64 -49.28
N ARG A 17 12.39 -1.08 -48.83
CA ARG A 17 13.53 -0.77 -49.71
C ARG A 17 14.20 -2.02 -50.25
N GLU A 18 14.33 -3.08 -49.45
CA GLU A 18 14.87 -4.37 -49.89
C GLU A 18 13.90 -5.05 -50.88
N ALA A 19 12.61 -5.13 -50.55
CA ALA A 19 11.57 -5.70 -51.41
C ALA A 19 11.39 -4.94 -52.73
N ALA A 20 11.49 -3.59 -52.72
CA ALA A 20 11.44 -2.78 -53.93
C ALA A 20 12.61 -3.10 -54.88
N LYS A 21 13.81 -3.33 -54.33
CA LYS A 21 14.99 -3.73 -55.14
C LYS A 21 14.81 -5.12 -55.75
N GLU A 22 14.32 -6.09 -54.96
CA GLU A 22 14.06 -7.45 -55.46
C GLU A 22 12.96 -7.45 -56.54
N PHE A 23 11.89 -6.68 -56.34
CA PHE A 23 10.83 -6.50 -57.33
C PHE A 23 11.36 -5.88 -58.62
N ALA A 24 12.21 -4.85 -58.51
CA ALA A 24 12.81 -4.19 -59.66
C ALA A 24 13.70 -5.12 -60.49
N GLN A 25 14.48 -5.98 -59.83
CA GLN A 25 15.31 -6.99 -60.51
C GLN A 25 14.48 -8.07 -61.22
N THR A 26 13.36 -8.46 -60.62
CA THR A 26 12.53 -9.57 -61.13
C THR A 26 11.56 -9.13 -62.23
N HIS A 27 11.06 -7.89 -62.16
CA HIS A 27 10.05 -7.35 -63.07
C HIS A 27 10.44 -5.97 -63.63
N PRO A 28 11.48 -5.89 -64.47
CA PRO A 28 12.03 -4.63 -64.95
C PRO A 28 10.99 -3.77 -65.69
N ASP A 29 10.13 -4.37 -66.52
CA ASP A 29 9.09 -3.65 -67.27
C ASP A 29 8.08 -2.93 -66.37
N ARG A 30 7.79 -3.50 -65.18
CA ARG A 30 6.88 -2.90 -64.20
C ARG A 30 7.59 -1.93 -63.26
N ALA A 31 8.86 -2.20 -62.95
CA ALA A 31 9.70 -1.34 -62.14
C ALA A 31 9.92 0.02 -62.81
N ALA A 32 10.12 0.01 -64.14
CA ALA A 32 10.25 1.21 -64.96
C ALA A 32 8.98 2.09 -64.97
N MET A 33 7.80 1.50 -64.76
CA MET A 33 6.55 2.26 -64.61
C MET A 33 6.40 2.90 -63.23
N LEU A 34 7.11 2.38 -62.23
CA LEU A 34 7.05 2.83 -60.83
C LEU A 34 8.30 3.62 -60.41
N ASP A 35 9.21 3.90 -61.36
CA ASP A 35 10.51 4.56 -61.13
C ASP A 35 11.35 3.92 -60.00
N LEU A 36 11.24 2.59 -59.84
CA LEU A 36 11.97 1.83 -58.81
C LEU A 36 13.39 1.42 -59.23
N ASP A 37 13.72 1.57 -60.52
CA ASP A 37 14.93 1.07 -61.18
C ASP A 37 15.91 2.17 -61.60
N LYS A 38 15.51 3.45 -61.55
CA LYS A 38 16.36 4.58 -61.95
C LYS A 38 17.30 4.99 -60.82
N ALA A 39 18.61 5.07 -61.12
CA ALA A 39 19.60 5.66 -60.23
C ALA A 39 19.42 7.19 -60.19
N GLY A 40 18.69 7.69 -59.18
CA GLY A 40 18.39 9.11 -58.98
C GLY A 40 17.53 9.35 -57.73
N THR A 41 17.17 10.61 -57.46
CA THR A 41 16.27 10.95 -56.35
C THR A 41 14.89 10.33 -56.62
N PRO A 42 14.36 9.47 -55.73
CA PRO A 42 13.03 8.90 -55.87
C PRO A 42 11.97 10.00 -56.04
N ASP A 43 10.86 9.70 -56.69
CA ASP A 43 9.70 10.60 -56.68
C ASP A 43 9.31 10.85 -55.20
N PRO A 44 9.35 12.12 -54.72
CA PRO A 44 9.01 12.45 -53.34
C PRO A 44 7.61 11.98 -52.92
N TYR A 45 6.67 11.81 -53.86
CA TYR A 45 5.33 11.31 -53.57
C TYR A 45 5.31 9.80 -53.34
N VAL A 46 6.14 9.03 -54.06
CA VAL A 46 6.28 7.58 -53.87
C VAL A 46 7.01 7.28 -52.57
N GLU A 47 8.06 8.06 -52.26
CA GLU A 47 8.78 7.92 -50.98
C GLU A 47 7.87 8.25 -49.79
N ARG A 48 7.08 9.32 -49.86
CA ARG A 48 6.08 9.65 -48.83
C ARG A 48 4.97 8.60 -48.68
N LEU A 49 4.59 7.94 -49.77
CA LEU A 49 3.63 6.84 -49.71
C LEU A 49 4.23 5.63 -48.98
N PHE A 50 5.50 5.32 -49.24
CA PHE A 50 6.21 4.26 -48.51
C PHE A 50 6.41 4.60 -47.04
N GLU A 51 6.71 5.85 -46.71
CA GLU A 51 6.76 6.31 -45.30
C GLU A 51 5.40 6.15 -44.62
N GLY A 52 4.30 6.57 -45.25
CA GLY A 52 2.95 6.41 -44.69
C GLY A 52 2.53 4.95 -44.49
N PHE A 53 2.91 4.07 -45.45
CA PHE A 53 2.67 2.64 -45.35
C PHE A 53 3.52 1.99 -44.26
N ALA A 54 4.82 2.30 -44.20
CA ALA A 54 5.74 1.82 -43.17
C ALA A 54 5.29 2.24 -41.77
N PHE A 55 4.81 3.47 -41.61
CA PHE A 55 4.27 3.95 -40.33
C PHE A 55 3.01 3.16 -39.92
N SER A 56 2.09 2.93 -40.87
CA SER A 56 0.86 2.20 -40.59
C SER A 56 1.12 0.73 -40.25
N MET A 57 1.99 0.07 -41.02
CA MET A 57 2.37 -1.32 -40.79
C MET A 57 3.24 -1.48 -39.54
N GLY A 58 4.12 -0.50 -39.26
CA GLY A 58 4.93 -0.47 -38.05
C GLY A 58 4.05 -0.41 -36.81
N ARG A 59 3.03 0.45 -36.78
CA ARG A 59 2.05 0.50 -35.69
C ARG A 59 1.20 -0.76 -35.56
N LEU A 60 0.83 -1.38 -36.69
CA LEU A 60 0.08 -2.64 -36.67
C LEU A 60 0.93 -3.75 -36.06
N ARG A 61 2.21 -3.83 -36.43
CA ARG A 61 3.14 -4.84 -35.95
C ARG A 61 3.54 -4.62 -34.49
N GLU A 62 3.79 -3.38 -34.10
CA GLU A 62 3.92 -2.96 -32.71
C GLU A 62 2.71 -3.45 -31.90
N LYS A 63 1.49 -3.19 -32.38
CA LYS A 63 0.27 -3.65 -31.72
C LYS A 63 0.15 -5.18 -31.64
N ILE A 64 0.48 -5.91 -32.71
CA ILE A 64 0.44 -7.38 -32.72
C ILE A 64 1.47 -7.97 -31.75
N ASP A 65 2.67 -7.39 -31.69
CA ASP A 65 3.71 -7.83 -30.75
C ASP A 65 3.30 -7.48 -29.30
N ASP A 66 2.53 -6.40 -29.10
CA ASP A 66 1.91 -5.98 -27.84
C ASP A 66 0.60 -6.74 -27.48
N ASP A 67 0.03 -7.58 -28.35
CA ASP A 67 -1.23 -8.34 -28.08
C ASP A 67 -1.01 -9.55 -27.14
N LEU A 68 0.23 -10.03 -26.96
CA LEU A 68 0.55 -11.14 -26.04
C LEU A 68 0.16 -10.85 -24.56
N PRO A 69 0.38 -9.64 -24.03
CA PRO A 69 -0.18 -9.15 -22.77
C PRO A 69 -1.69 -9.40 -22.62
N GLU A 70 -2.53 -9.07 -23.60
CA GLU A 70 -4.00 -9.17 -23.43
C GLU A 70 -4.46 -10.62 -23.14
N PHE A 71 -3.84 -11.61 -23.78
CA PHE A 71 -4.15 -13.03 -23.52
C PHE A 71 -3.53 -13.54 -22.22
N THR A 72 -2.27 -13.16 -21.94
CA THR A 72 -1.55 -13.63 -20.75
C THR A 72 -2.07 -12.97 -19.47
N GLU A 73 -2.51 -11.72 -19.51
CA GLU A 73 -3.14 -11.01 -18.40
C GLU A 73 -4.44 -11.68 -17.95
N GLY A 74 -5.28 -12.12 -18.90
CA GLY A 74 -6.49 -12.89 -18.58
C GLY A 74 -6.18 -14.19 -17.83
N LEU A 75 -5.16 -14.93 -18.25
CA LEU A 75 -4.74 -16.16 -17.55
C LEU A 75 -4.06 -15.87 -16.19
N VAL A 76 -3.20 -14.84 -16.14
CA VAL A 76 -2.53 -14.44 -14.91
C VAL A 76 -3.53 -13.91 -13.90
N SER A 77 -4.56 -13.15 -14.30
CA SER A 77 -5.60 -12.67 -13.39
C SER A 77 -6.42 -13.79 -12.77
N MET A 78 -6.66 -14.90 -13.48
CA MET A 78 -7.30 -16.09 -12.93
C MET A 78 -6.46 -16.77 -11.84
N LEU A 79 -5.13 -16.76 -11.98
CA LEU A 79 -4.21 -17.38 -11.03
C LEU A 79 -3.80 -16.41 -9.90
N TRP A 80 -3.68 -15.12 -10.21
CA TRP A 80 -3.06 -14.06 -9.41
C TRP A 80 -3.75 -12.71 -9.66
N PRO A 81 -4.99 -12.51 -9.18
CA PRO A 81 -5.82 -11.34 -9.50
C PRO A 81 -5.24 -10.00 -9.01
N HIS A 82 -4.26 -10.02 -8.10
CA HIS A 82 -3.65 -8.82 -7.53
C HIS A 82 -2.39 -8.35 -8.25
N TYR A 83 -1.78 -9.17 -9.11
CA TYR A 83 -0.49 -8.83 -9.75
C TYR A 83 -0.60 -7.75 -10.83
N LEU A 84 -1.79 -7.57 -11.40
CA LEU A 84 -2.06 -6.58 -12.44
C LEU A 84 -2.67 -5.29 -11.86
N ARG A 85 -2.85 -5.19 -10.54
CA ARG A 85 -3.46 -4.01 -9.92
C ARG A 85 -2.36 -3.05 -9.46
N THR A 86 -2.55 -1.77 -9.75
CA THR A 86 -1.72 -0.71 -9.17
C THR A 86 -1.89 -0.71 -7.65
N ILE A 87 -0.78 -0.60 -6.93
CA ILE A 87 -0.80 -0.50 -5.47
C ILE A 87 -1.07 0.96 -5.10
N PRO A 88 -2.20 1.27 -4.44
CA PRO A 88 -2.49 2.65 -4.01
C PRO A 88 -1.45 3.14 -3.00
N SER A 89 -1.35 4.45 -2.84
CA SER A 89 -0.46 5.02 -1.81
C SER A 89 -0.93 4.63 -0.41
N LEU A 90 0.03 4.36 0.47
CA LEU A 90 -0.17 3.87 1.84
C LEU A 90 0.55 4.78 2.84
N SER A 91 0.09 4.80 4.08
CA SER A 91 0.80 5.45 5.18
C SER A 91 0.42 4.82 6.52
N VAL A 92 1.12 5.17 7.60
CA VAL A 92 0.70 4.89 8.97
C VAL A 92 0.33 6.21 9.64
N VAL A 93 -0.88 6.29 10.19
CA VAL A 93 -1.38 7.48 10.87
C VAL A 93 -1.52 7.18 12.36
N ALA A 94 -1.07 8.11 13.20
CA ALA A 94 -1.31 8.07 14.64
C ALA A 94 -2.59 8.86 14.97
N LEU A 95 -3.53 8.22 15.67
CA LEU A 95 -4.76 8.82 16.16
C LEU A 95 -4.56 9.16 17.64
N THR A 96 -4.26 10.42 17.94
CA THR A 96 -4.01 10.85 19.32
C THR A 96 -5.31 11.32 19.97
N PRO A 97 -5.92 10.54 20.89
CA PRO A 97 -7.11 10.99 21.61
C PRO A 97 -6.78 12.14 22.55
N ALA A 98 -7.79 12.92 22.93
CA ALA A 98 -7.67 13.92 23.99
C ALA A 98 -7.54 13.23 25.36
N LEU A 99 -6.34 12.72 25.67
CA LEU A 99 -6.06 11.81 26.77
C LEU A 99 -6.71 12.23 28.09
N HIS A 100 -6.60 13.51 28.47
CA HIS A 100 -7.04 14.01 29.77
C HIS A 100 -8.57 13.97 29.96
N ALA A 101 -9.34 13.93 28.88
CA ALA A 101 -10.80 13.86 28.90
C ALA A 101 -11.33 12.43 28.65
N MET A 102 -10.44 11.49 28.30
CA MET A 102 -10.83 10.14 27.92
C MET A 102 -11.08 9.28 29.15
N LYS A 103 -12.26 8.67 29.24
CA LYS A 103 -12.67 7.84 30.39
C LYS A 103 -12.58 6.34 30.12
N MET A 104 -12.96 5.92 28.92
CA MET A 104 -13.03 4.51 28.51
C MET A 104 -12.34 4.33 27.17
N ALA A 105 -12.07 3.08 26.80
CA ALA A 105 -11.56 2.78 25.48
C ALA A 105 -12.62 3.04 24.39
N GLU A 106 -12.17 3.48 23.22
CA GLU A 106 -13.01 3.71 22.04
C GLU A 106 -12.45 2.91 20.85
N VAL A 107 -13.33 2.26 20.09
CA VAL A 107 -12.92 1.53 18.88
C VAL A 107 -13.15 2.42 17.68
N VAL A 108 -12.06 2.71 16.96
CA VAL A 108 -12.12 3.32 15.63
C VAL A 108 -12.26 2.19 14.62
N PRO A 109 -13.36 2.12 13.85
CA PRO A 109 -13.55 1.05 12.88
C PRO A 109 -12.62 1.21 11.67
N ALA A 110 -12.35 0.09 11.01
CA ALA A 110 -11.82 0.06 9.65
C ALA A 110 -12.71 0.88 8.72
N GLY A 111 -12.11 1.56 7.75
CA GLY A 111 -12.81 2.43 6.81
C GLY A 111 -12.99 3.87 7.29
N LEU A 112 -12.53 4.25 8.49
CA LEU A 112 -12.52 5.66 8.92
C LEU A 112 -11.68 6.48 7.93
N GLU A 113 -12.28 7.53 7.37
CA GLU A 113 -11.61 8.39 6.39
C GLU A 113 -10.63 9.38 7.04
N VAL A 114 -9.46 9.52 6.43
CA VAL A 114 -8.41 10.47 6.79
C VAL A 114 -8.06 11.31 5.56
N TYR A 115 -8.28 12.62 5.67
CA TYR A 115 -8.05 13.56 4.58
C TYR A 115 -6.64 14.15 4.66
N SER A 116 -5.94 14.21 3.53
CA SER A 116 -4.67 14.93 3.45
C SER A 116 -4.88 16.45 3.47
N ARG A 117 -3.79 17.19 3.65
CA ARG A 117 -3.76 18.59 3.21
C ARG A 117 -3.87 18.66 1.68
N PRO A 118 -4.32 19.78 1.10
CA PRO A 118 -4.29 19.97 -0.34
C PRO A 118 -2.87 19.77 -0.92
N VAL A 119 -2.75 18.99 -2.00
CA VAL A 119 -1.49 18.65 -2.65
C VAL A 119 -1.50 19.09 -4.12
N GLY A 120 -0.36 19.63 -4.56
CA GLY A 120 -0.14 19.97 -5.97
C GLY A 120 -0.88 21.24 -6.42
N PRO A 121 -0.73 21.62 -7.71
CA PRO A 121 -1.23 22.88 -8.24
C PRO A 121 -2.76 22.98 -8.26
N LYS A 122 -3.46 21.84 -8.28
CA LYS A 122 -4.93 21.77 -8.25
C LYS A 122 -5.51 21.66 -6.83
N ASN A 123 -4.68 21.70 -5.78
CA ASN A 123 -5.10 21.57 -4.38
C ASN A 123 -5.93 20.30 -4.11
N THR A 124 -5.55 19.19 -4.74
CA THR A 124 -6.24 17.91 -4.60
C THR A 124 -6.10 17.38 -3.17
N VAL A 125 -7.18 16.87 -2.60
CA VAL A 125 -7.18 16.24 -1.28
C VAL A 125 -7.19 14.72 -1.47
N CYS A 126 -6.17 14.03 -0.97
CA CYS A 126 -6.14 12.58 -0.94
C CYS A 126 -7.04 12.05 0.18
N ARG A 127 -7.79 10.99 -0.11
CA ARG A 127 -8.76 10.39 0.81
C ARG A 127 -8.26 9.01 1.19
N TYR A 128 -7.63 8.93 2.36
CA TYR A 128 -7.21 7.67 2.92
C TYR A 128 -8.33 7.07 3.78
N ARG A 129 -8.31 5.76 3.99
CA ARG A 129 -9.14 5.09 4.98
C ARG A 129 -8.33 4.12 5.82
N THR A 130 -8.70 3.94 7.09
CA THR A 130 -8.08 2.92 7.96
C THR A 130 -8.32 1.52 7.39
N THR A 131 -7.30 0.66 7.42
CA THR A 131 -7.41 -0.71 6.91
C THR A 131 -7.97 -1.69 7.93
N GLN A 132 -7.88 -1.35 9.22
CA GLN A 132 -8.21 -2.21 10.34
C GLN A 132 -8.79 -1.40 11.51
N ASP A 133 -9.46 -2.09 12.42
CA ASP A 133 -9.97 -1.53 13.66
C ASP A 133 -8.81 -1.15 14.61
N VAL A 134 -9.00 -0.06 15.36
CA VAL A 134 -8.00 0.43 16.32
C VAL A 134 -8.69 0.73 17.63
N VAL A 135 -8.18 0.12 18.71
CA VAL A 135 -8.62 0.45 20.06
C VAL A 135 -7.81 1.65 20.56
N LEU A 136 -8.49 2.77 20.75
CA LEU A 136 -7.97 3.94 21.45
C LEU A 136 -8.19 3.70 22.94
N ASN A 137 -7.11 3.46 23.67
CA ASN A 137 -7.13 3.33 25.12
C ASN A 137 -6.80 4.69 25.77
N PRO A 138 -7.23 4.93 27.03
CA PRO A 138 -6.90 6.17 27.77
C PRO A 138 -5.44 6.18 28.28
N LEU A 139 -4.50 5.85 27.39
CA LEU A 139 -3.06 5.76 27.67
C LEU A 139 -2.23 6.15 26.44
N SER A 140 -1.08 6.78 26.63
CA SER A 140 -0.17 7.12 25.52
C SER A 140 1.29 6.91 25.93
N VAL A 141 2.17 6.65 24.96
CA VAL A 141 3.62 6.66 25.21
C VAL A 141 4.08 8.11 25.27
N SER A 142 4.61 8.56 26.41
CA SER A 142 5.07 9.94 26.59
C SER A 142 6.59 10.09 26.59
N ALA A 143 7.34 9.00 26.83
CA ALA A 143 8.79 8.99 26.75
C ALA A 143 9.31 7.57 26.48
N VAL A 144 10.41 7.48 25.73
CA VAL A 144 11.08 6.23 25.40
C VAL A 144 12.57 6.40 25.66
N THR A 145 13.10 5.66 26.63
CA THR A 145 14.51 5.76 27.00
C THR A 145 15.19 4.40 26.99
N MET A 146 16.34 4.31 26.33
CA MET A 146 17.24 3.16 26.42
C MET A 146 18.24 3.40 27.54
N THR A 147 18.36 2.46 28.47
CA THR A 147 19.28 2.51 29.61
C THR A 147 19.96 1.16 29.80
N THR A 148 20.87 1.07 30.77
CA THR A 148 21.57 -0.17 31.10
C THR A 148 21.35 -0.47 32.58
N GLU A 149 20.99 -1.71 32.88
CA GLU A 149 20.90 -2.23 34.24
C GLU A 149 22.29 -2.32 34.90
N PRO A 150 22.39 -2.34 36.23
CA PRO A 150 23.66 -2.57 36.94
C PRO A 150 24.35 -3.87 36.53
N ASP A 151 23.57 -4.88 36.12
CA ASP A 151 24.06 -6.18 35.66
C ASP A 151 24.59 -6.15 34.20
N GLY A 152 24.54 -4.99 33.54
CA GLY A 152 25.04 -4.78 32.18
C GLY A 152 24.04 -5.08 31.05
N CYS A 153 22.85 -5.59 31.38
CA CYS A 153 21.78 -5.82 30.40
C CYS A 153 21.16 -4.49 29.94
N SER A 154 20.81 -4.38 28.66
CA SER A 154 20.09 -3.20 28.16
C SER A 154 18.61 -3.25 28.53
N LEU A 155 18.06 -2.08 28.85
CA LEU A 155 16.69 -1.88 29.31
C LEU A 155 16.03 -0.78 28.49
N LEU A 156 14.91 -1.11 27.84
CA LEU A 156 14.00 -0.15 27.24
C LEU A 156 12.95 0.24 28.28
N ARG A 157 12.90 1.52 28.64
CA ARG A 157 11.84 2.08 29.50
C ARG A 157 10.86 2.86 28.63
N LEU A 158 9.59 2.46 28.70
CA LEU A 158 8.45 3.13 28.07
C LEU A 158 7.64 3.80 29.17
N ARG A 159 7.56 5.14 29.16
CA ARG A 159 6.65 5.86 30.06
C ARG A 159 5.26 5.92 29.43
N MET A 160 4.30 5.34 30.13
CA MET A 160 2.90 5.31 29.75
C MET A 160 2.16 6.41 30.52
N ALA A 161 1.82 7.51 29.85
CA ALA A 161 0.94 8.52 30.43
C ALA A 161 -0.49 8.00 30.43
N CYS A 162 -1.23 8.31 31.49
CA CYS A 162 -2.59 7.84 31.73
C CYS A 162 -3.56 9.01 31.81
N SER A 163 -4.81 8.78 31.41
CA SER A 163 -5.88 9.73 31.72
C SER A 163 -6.16 9.75 33.23
N SER A 164 -6.27 10.94 33.82
CA SER A 164 -6.70 11.11 35.20
C SER A 164 -8.15 10.67 35.45
N GLN A 165 -8.96 10.55 34.39
CA GLN A 165 -10.35 10.10 34.43
C GLN A 165 -10.54 8.67 33.92
N ALA A 166 -9.46 7.93 33.66
CA ALA A 166 -9.53 6.57 33.15
C ALA A 166 -10.29 5.64 34.12
N ASP A 167 -11.31 4.98 33.59
CA ASP A 167 -11.92 3.81 34.20
C ASP A 167 -11.29 2.56 33.56
N TRP A 168 -10.33 1.98 34.28
CA TRP A 168 -9.60 0.80 33.80
C TRP A 168 -10.44 -0.46 33.68
N SER A 169 -11.66 -0.51 34.24
CA SER A 169 -12.57 -1.65 34.02
C SER A 169 -13.17 -1.66 32.60
N HIS A 170 -13.14 -0.53 31.91
CA HIS A 170 -13.61 -0.35 30.54
C HIS A 170 -12.45 -0.13 29.53
N ALA A 171 -11.21 -0.39 29.94
CA ALA A 171 -10.05 -0.34 29.07
C ALA A 171 -9.46 -1.75 28.93
N ASP A 172 -9.52 -2.31 27.73
CA ASP A 172 -8.88 -3.59 27.45
C ASP A 172 -7.38 -3.36 27.18
N LEU A 173 -6.56 -3.78 28.15
CA LEU A 173 -5.11 -3.75 28.04
C LEU A 173 -4.52 -5.10 27.61
N SER A 174 -5.34 -6.13 27.37
CA SER A 174 -4.92 -7.50 27.03
C SER A 174 -3.83 -7.54 25.96
N ARG A 175 -4.02 -6.70 24.93
CA ARG A 175 -3.16 -6.57 23.77
C ARG A 175 -3.04 -5.11 23.34
N LEU A 176 -1.93 -4.46 23.69
CA LEU A 176 -1.60 -3.12 23.21
C LEU A 176 -0.81 -3.18 21.91
N SER A 177 -1.31 -2.55 20.85
CA SER A 177 -0.61 -2.46 19.56
C SER A 177 0.36 -1.28 19.54
N LEU A 178 1.66 -1.57 19.56
CA LEU A 178 2.72 -0.57 19.49
C LEU A 178 3.27 -0.51 18.06
N TYR A 179 3.38 0.68 17.50
CA TYR A 179 4.07 0.92 16.24
C TYR A 179 5.48 1.42 16.49
N LEU A 180 6.45 0.78 15.83
CA LEU A 180 7.86 1.17 15.87
C LEU A 180 8.13 2.18 14.73
N GLY A 181 8.01 3.46 15.06
CA GLY A 181 8.03 4.58 14.11
C GLY A 181 9.37 5.30 13.99
N ALA A 182 10.48 4.67 14.41
CA ALA A 182 11.83 5.19 14.18
C ALA A 182 12.32 4.91 12.75
N ASP A 183 13.53 5.36 12.43
CA ASP A 183 14.22 4.99 11.20
C ASP A 183 14.44 3.47 11.08
N ALA A 184 14.62 2.99 9.85
CA ALA A 184 14.62 1.56 9.57
C ALA A 184 15.63 0.73 10.40
N PRO A 185 16.88 1.20 10.67
CA PRO A 185 17.82 0.48 11.52
C PRO A 185 17.31 0.31 12.96
N VAL A 186 16.84 1.40 13.59
CA VAL A 186 16.37 1.40 14.98
C VAL A 186 15.08 0.59 15.10
N SER A 187 14.09 0.81 14.23
CA SER A 187 12.82 0.07 14.25
C SER A 187 13.01 -1.42 14.04
N SER A 188 13.88 -1.82 13.10
CA SER A 188 14.20 -3.25 12.87
C SER A 188 14.86 -3.89 14.08
N GLN A 189 15.79 -3.18 14.72
CA GLN A 189 16.48 -3.67 15.92
C GLN A 189 15.52 -3.73 17.12
N LEU A 190 14.69 -2.70 17.34
CA LEU A 190 13.64 -2.71 18.36
C LEU A 190 12.69 -3.89 18.16
N HIS A 191 12.25 -4.13 16.92
CA HIS A 191 11.37 -5.25 16.59
C HIS A 191 11.98 -6.59 17.00
N LEU A 192 13.24 -6.85 16.63
CA LEU A 192 13.97 -8.07 17.02
C LEU A 192 14.12 -8.17 18.55
N MET A 193 14.51 -7.08 19.19
CA MET A 193 14.81 -7.06 20.62
C MET A 193 13.57 -7.32 21.46
N LEU A 194 12.45 -6.67 21.12
CA LEU A 194 11.15 -6.87 21.77
C LEU A 194 10.63 -8.29 21.56
N THR A 195 10.59 -8.78 20.32
CA THR A 195 9.91 -10.05 20.00
C THR A 195 10.74 -11.31 20.27
N LYS A 196 12.08 -11.23 20.24
CA LYS A 196 12.97 -12.41 20.32
C LYS A 196 14.08 -12.32 21.38
N ARG A 197 14.28 -11.16 22.00
CA ARG A 197 15.35 -10.94 23.00
C ARG A 197 14.84 -10.35 24.31
N GLN A 198 13.53 -10.34 24.56
CA GLN A 198 12.98 -10.03 25.88
C GLN A 198 13.45 -11.07 26.90
N ALA A 199 14.11 -10.63 27.97
CA ALA A 199 14.54 -11.47 29.09
C ALA A 199 13.58 -11.34 30.28
N ALA A 200 13.16 -10.12 30.60
CA ALA A 200 12.24 -9.83 31.68
C ALA A 200 11.45 -8.56 31.40
N LEU A 201 10.32 -8.42 32.10
CA LEU A 201 9.41 -7.30 31.96
C LEU A 201 8.99 -6.85 33.36
N TYR A 202 9.01 -5.54 33.58
CA TYR A 202 8.60 -4.95 34.85
C TYR A 202 7.71 -3.73 34.63
N MET A 203 6.90 -3.44 35.62
CA MET A 203 6.16 -2.19 35.77
C MET A 203 6.70 -1.43 36.98
N ARG A 204 6.84 -0.12 36.86
CA ARG A 204 7.19 0.78 37.95
C ARG A 204 6.13 1.85 38.08
N LEU A 205 5.56 1.96 39.27
CA LEU A 205 4.56 2.97 39.60
C LEU A 205 5.23 4.29 40.04
N PRO A 206 4.56 5.44 39.85
CA PRO A 206 5.09 6.73 40.30
C PRO A 206 5.44 6.73 41.78
N GLY A 207 6.61 7.27 42.13
CA GLY A 207 7.06 7.39 43.51
C GLY A 207 7.48 6.08 44.19
N GLN A 208 7.43 4.94 43.50
CA GLN A 208 7.92 3.66 44.03
C GLN A 208 9.32 3.35 43.49
N THR A 209 10.23 2.95 44.37
CA THR A 209 11.55 2.43 44.00
C THR A 209 11.48 1.01 43.47
N ASP A 210 10.52 0.22 43.97
CA ASP A 210 10.37 -1.19 43.64
C ASP A 210 9.69 -1.36 42.28
N ARG A 211 10.10 -2.40 41.56
CA ARG A 211 9.55 -2.79 40.28
C ARG A 211 8.71 -4.07 40.44
N ILE A 212 7.55 -4.09 39.80
CA ILE A 212 6.62 -5.22 39.81
C ILE A 212 6.91 -6.07 38.57
N ARG A 213 7.22 -7.35 38.75
CA ARG A 213 7.46 -8.26 37.62
C ARG A 213 6.15 -8.55 36.89
N LEU A 214 6.16 -8.42 35.56
CA LEU A 214 5.03 -8.73 34.71
C LEU A 214 5.23 -10.04 33.95
N ASN A 215 4.14 -10.76 33.70
CA ASN A 215 4.09 -11.96 32.86
C ASN A 215 3.60 -11.62 31.43
N GLY A 216 4.03 -10.48 30.90
CA GLY A 216 3.70 -10.05 29.54
C GLY A 216 4.78 -10.40 28.51
N TYR A 217 4.41 -10.40 27.24
CA TYR A 217 5.31 -10.72 26.13
C TYR A 217 4.97 -9.94 24.87
N PHE A 218 5.95 -9.77 23.98
CA PHE A 218 5.76 -9.12 22.69
C PHE A 218 5.61 -10.14 21.55
N SER A 219 4.64 -9.92 20.65
CA SER A 219 4.46 -10.68 19.41
C SER A 219 4.43 -9.75 18.20
N PRO A 220 4.90 -10.19 17.02
CA PRO A 220 4.82 -9.37 15.81
C PRO A 220 3.36 -9.14 15.40
N GLY A 221 3.06 -7.95 14.87
CA GLY A 221 1.82 -7.60 14.18
C GLY A 221 2.01 -7.52 12.67
N GLY A 222 0.91 -7.42 11.91
CA GLY A 222 0.95 -7.32 10.45
C GLY A 222 0.97 -8.66 9.71
N PHE A 223 0.81 -9.77 10.43
CA PHE A 223 0.81 -11.13 9.85
C PHE A 223 -0.54 -11.84 9.98
N ALA A 224 -1.51 -11.24 10.69
CA ALA A 224 -2.84 -11.81 10.81
C ALA A 224 -3.64 -11.65 9.50
N GLU A 225 -4.66 -12.47 9.31
CA GLU A 225 -5.55 -12.37 8.14
C GLU A 225 -6.29 -11.02 8.11
N ASP A 226 -6.67 -10.52 9.28
CA ASP A 226 -7.37 -9.23 9.45
C ASP A 226 -6.46 -8.00 9.27
N ASP A 227 -5.13 -8.19 9.16
CA ASP A 227 -4.17 -7.08 8.98
C ASP A 227 -4.03 -6.68 7.49
N GLY A 228 -4.83 -7.24 6.57
CA GLY A 228 -4.72 -6.99 5.13
C GLY A 228 -4.80 -5.50 4.75
N LEU A 229 -3.86 -5.01 3.93
CA LEU A 229 -3.83 -3.59 3.54
C LEU A 229 -4.83 -3.24 2.42
N TRP A 230 -5.05 -4.17 1.50
CA TRP A 230 -5.95 -4.01 0.37
C TRP A 230 -6.92 -5.19 0.27
N PRO A 231 -8.10 -5.00 -0.33
CA PRO A 231 -9.09 -6.06 -0.50
C PRO A 231 -8.49 -7.28 -1.20
N LYS A 232 -8.61 -8.44 -0.56
CA LYS A 232 -8.14 -9.71 -1.06
C LYS A 232 -9.26 -10.40 -1.85
N GLY A 233 -8.93 -11.04 -2.97
CA GLY A 233 -9.85 -11.97 -3.63
C GLY A 233 -9.92 -13.29 -2.86
N ASP A 234 -11.09 -13.90 -2.78
CA ASP A 234 -11.36 -15.11 -1.98
C ASP A 234 -10.41 -16.30 -2.28
N THR A 235 -9.78 -16.31 -3.45
CA THR A 235 -8.92 -17.40 -3.94
C THR A 235 -7.41 -17.17 -3.75
N ALA A 236 -6.98 -16.03 -3.23
CA ALA A 236 -5.56 -15.70 -3.15
C ALA A 236 -4.83 -16.40 -1.98
N PHE A 237 -3.66 -16.99 -2.25
CA PHE A 237 -2.79 -17.54 -1.21
C PHE A 237 -2.14 -16.41 -0.39
N SER A 238 -2.27 -16.44 0.95
CA SER A 238 -1.81 -15.37 1.84
C SER A 238 -0.30 -15.13 1.80
N GLY A 239 0.51 -16.16 1.53
CA GLY A 239 1.97 -16.03 1.50
C GLY A 239 2.49 -15.07 0.41
N TYR A 240 1.80 -14.97 -0.73
CA TYR A 240 2.19 -14.03 -1.77
C TYR A 240 1.81 -12.59 -1.45
N GLN A 241 0.70 -12.39 -0.75
CA GLN A 241 0.31 -11.07 -0.26
C GLN A 241 1.34 -10.56 0.76
N LEU A 242 1.77 -11.40 1.71
CA LEU A 242 2.81 -11.03 2.67
C LEU A 242 4.12 -10.65 1.99
N LEU A 243 4.50 -11.37 0.92
CA LEU A 243 5.69 -11.03 0.13
C LEU A 243 5.54 -9.65 -0.53
N LEU A 244 4.39 -9.39 -1.15
CA LEU A 244 4.11 -8.12 -1.81
C LEU A 244 4.11 -6.97 -0.80
N GLU A 245 3.40 -7.12 0.32
CA GLU A 245 3.36 -6.15 1.43
C GLU A 245 4.76 -5.89 1.99
N TYR A 246 5.60 -6.93 2.12
CA TYR A 246 6.97 -6.78 2.64
C TYR A 246 7.84 -5.90 1.75
N PHE A 247 7.75 -6.07 0.43
CA PHE A 247 8.54 -5.29 -0.54
C PHE A 247 7.96 -3.91 -0.83
N THR A 248 6.66 -3.69 -0.59
CA THR A 248 5.98 -2.44 -0.96
C THR A 248 5.72 -1.52 0.23
N PHE A 249 5.33 -2.08 1.38
CA PHE A 249 4.97 -1.32 2.57
C PHE A 249 5.38 -2.05 3.86
N ARG A 250 6.71 -2.16 4.04
CA ARG A 250 7.34 -2.83 5.19
C ARG A 250 6.85 -2.32 6.55
N ASP A 251 6.41 -1.06 6.63
CA ASP A 251 5.93 -0.43 7.86
C ASP A 251 4.76 -1.20 8.51
N LYS A 252 3.96 -1.93 7.73
CA LYS A 252 2.96 -2.87 8.24
C LYS A 252 3.53 -3.87 9.26
N PHE A 253 4.75 -4.34 9.04
CA PHE A 253 5.40 -5.34 9.88
C PHE A 253 6.16 -4.72 11.07
N MET A 254 6.18 -3.39 11.19
CA MET A 254 6.79 -2.69 12.33
C MET A 254 5.81 -2.50 13.50
N PHE A 255 4.65 -3.15 13.45
CA PHE A 255 3.75 -3.28 14.59
C PHE A 255 4.18 -4.44 15.48
N VAL A 256 4.14 -4.22 16.79
CA VAL A 256 4.39 -5.24 17.81
C VAL A 256 3.27 -5.16 18.84
N HIS A 257 2.66 -6.30 19.13
CA HIS A 257 1.64 -6.41 20.16
C HIS A 257 2.30 -6.70 21.50
N PHE A 258 2.03 -5.87 22.49
CA PHE A 258 2.35 -6.13 23.89
C PHE A 258 1.17 -6.85 24.54
N ASN A 259 1.36 -8.14 24.84
CA ASN A 259 0.33 -9.03 25.35
C ASN A 259 0.54 -9.35 26.84
N GLY A 260 -0.54 -9.80 27.50
CA GLY A 260 -0.47 -10.34 28.86
C GLY A 260 -0.49 -9.27 29.95
N LEU A 261 -1.16 -8.14 29.67
CA LEU A 261 -1.50 -7.14 30.68
C LEU A 261 -2.91 -7.33 31.28
N ASP A 262 -3.52 -8.48 31.02
CA ASP A 262 -4.84 -8.84 31.56
C ASP A 262 -4.86 -8.70 33.09
N GLY A 263 -5.79 -7.91 33.60
CA GLY A 263 -5.95 -7.69 35.04
C GLY A 263 -4.91 -6.77 35.69
N ILE A 264 -3.96 -6.23 34.92
CA ILE A 264 -3.06 -5.19 35.40
C ILE A 264 -3.78 -3.84 35.27
N THR A 265 -4.19 -3.29 36.41
CA THR A 265 -4.80 -1.97 36.47
C THR A 265 -3.81 -0.99 37.11
N PRO A 266 -3.43 0.09 36.42
CA PRO A 266 -2.73 1.19 37.07
C PRO A 266 -3.57 1.69 38.26
N PRO A 267 -2.94 2.10 39.37
CA PRO A 267 -3.67 2.69 40.49
C PRO A 267 -4.55 3.85 40.03
N ALA A 268 -5.77 3.94 40.57
CA ALA A 268 -6.67 5.03 40.25
C ALA A 268 -5.99 6.39 40.52
N GLY A 269 -6.01 7.28 39.52
CA GLY A 269 -5.38 8.60 39.60
C GLY A 269 -3.87 8.62 39.33
N ALA A 270 -3.24 7.50 38.93
CA ALA A 270 -1.86 7.53 38.46
C ALA A 270 -1.75 8.33 37.16
N GLU A 271 -0.91 9.37 37.14
CA GLU A 271 -0.66 10.18 35.93
C GLU A 271 0.17 9.43 34.89
N TYR A 272 1.02 8.52 35.33
CA TYR A 272 1.84 7.68 34.47
C TYR A 272 2.23 6.37 35.17
N PHE A 273 2.80 5.44 34.41
CA PHE A 273 3.60 4.33 34.93
C PHE A 273 4.69 4.00 33.90
N ASP A 274 5.79 3.39 34.35
CA ASP A 274 6.88 3.01 33.46
C ASP A 274 6.83 1.49 33.21
N ILE A 275 6.90 1.07 31.95
CA ILE A 275 7.15 -0.33 31.54
C ILE A 275 8.64 -0.47 31.22
N GLU A 276 9.30 -1.40 31.90
CA GLU A 276 10.72 -1.68 31.74
C GLU A 276 10.90 -3.05 31.10
N VAL A 277 11.41 -3.07 29.86
CA VAL A 277 11.73 -4.27 29.11
C VAL A 277 13.23 -4.52 29.20
N VAL A 278 13.64 -5.61 29.85
CA VAL A 278 15.04 -6.02 29.94
C VAL A 278 15.36 -6.98 28.80
N PHE A 279 16.43 -6.72 28.07
CA PHE A 279 16.87 -7.56 26.96
C PHE A 279 17.94 -8.58 27.38
N SER A 280 17.97 -9.72 26.71
CA SER A 280 18.99 -10.78 26.91
C SER A 280 20.30 -10.51 26.19
N THR A 281 20.32 -9.52 25.30
CA THR A 281 21.50 -9.07 24.56
C THR A 281 21.70 -7.57 24.74
N PRO A 282 22.93 -7.05 24.65
CA PRO A 282 23.16 -5.60 24.71
C PRO A 282 22.54 -4.90 23.50
N TRP A 283 22.04 -3.69 23.72
CA TRP A 283 21.61 -2.77 22.69
C TRP A 283 22.83 -2.16 21.97
N PRO A 284 22.85 -2.11 20.62
CA PRO A 284 23.94 -1.46 19.88
C PRO A 284 24.05 0.03 20.21
N SER A 285 25.24 0.50 20.60
CA SER A 285 25.45 1.87 21.07
C SER A 285 25.37 2.95 19.98
N ASP A 286 25.42 2.54 18.72
CA ASP A 286 25.32 3.38 17.52
C ASP A 286 23.86 3.66 17.10
N LEU A 287 22.88 3.04 17.78
CA LEU A 287 21.45 3.19 17.49
C LEU A 287 20.77 4.05 18.57
N PRO A 288 20.67 5.38 18.39
CA PRO A 288 19.97 6.24 19.34
C PRO A 288 18.46 5.98 19.31
N VAL A 289 17.84 5.84 20.48
CA VAL A 289 16.38 5.72 20.62
C VAL A 289 15.82 7.06 21.08
N THR A 290 14.84 7.57 20.34
CA THR A 290 14.13 8.82 20.65
C THR A 290 12.73 8.53 21.18
N ASP A 291 12.08 9.55 21.77
CA ASP A 291 10.72 9.42 22.31
C ASP A 291 9.68 9.05 21.23
N ASP A 292 9.95 9.40 19.97
CA ASP A 292 9.07 9.09 18.83
C ASP A 292 9.20 7.65 18.31
N ALA A 293 10.17 6.88 18.80
CA ALA A 293 10.48 5.55 18.28
C ALA A 293 9.35 4.53 18.50
N VAL A 294 8.52 4.73 19.52
CA VAL A 294 7.40 3.84 19.86
C VAL A 294 6.14 4.66 20.04
N ARG A 295 5.09 4.30 19.30
CA ARG A 295 3.80 5.00 19.33
C ARG A 295 2.65 4.03 19.55
N LEU A 296 1.60 4.53 20.19
CA LEU A 296 0.31 3.87 20.31
C LEU A 296 -0.70 4.48 19.34
N HIS A 297 -1.82 3.78 19.15
CA HIS A 297 -2.95 4.24 18.36
C HIS A 297 -2.57 4.57 16.91
N CYS A 298 -1.63 3.81 16.38
CA CYS A 298 -1.24 3.87 14.98
C CYS A 298 -2.03 2.87 14.17
N VAL A 299 -2.30 3.21 12.91
CA VAL A 299 -3.00 2.35 11.97
C VAL A 299 -2.54 2.59 10.54
N PRO A 300 -2.35 1.52 9.74
CA PRO A 300 -2.15 1.69 8.31
C PRO A 300 -3.40 2.30 7.65
N VAL A 301 -3.17 3.20 6.72
CA VAL A 301 -4.21 3.83 5.92
C VAL A 301 -3.89 3.70 4.43
N ILE A 302 -4.92 3.51 3.62
CA ILE A 302 -4.81 3.31 2.17
C ILE A 302 -5.63 4.35 1.43
N ASN A 303 -5.09 4.92 0.34
CA ASN A 303 -5.78 5.91 -0.50
C ASN A 303 -6.80 5.21 -1.41
N LEU A 304 -7.88 4.72 -0.81
CA LEU A 304 -9.03 4.14 -1.47
C LEU A 304 -10.30 4.69 -0.83
N PHE A 305 -11.24 5.09 -1.67
CA PHE A 305 -12.51 5.67 -1.24
C PHE A 305 -13.62 5.26 -2.21
N THR A 306 -14.84 5.19 -1.69
CA THR A 306 -16.00 4.80 -2.48
C THR A 306 -16.46 5.94 -3.38
N LEU A 307 -16.77 5.60 -4.63
CA LEU A 307 -17.37 6.49 -5.60
C LEU A 307 -18.56 5.81 -6.27
N GLU A 308 -19.58 6.61 -6.57
CA GLU A 308 -20.64 6.19 -7.47
C GLU A 308 -20.19 6.41 -8.92
N ALA A 309 -20.57 5.50 -9.81
CA ALA A 309 -20.43 5.71 -11.24
C ALA A 309 -21.67 6.38 -11.84
N ASP A 310 -21.53 6.98 -13.02
CA ASP A 310 -22.69 7.42 -13.80
C ASP A 310 -23.53 6.19 -14.21
N PRO A 311 -24.86 6.26 -14.13
CA PRO A 311 -25.71 5.12 -14.46
C PRO A 311 -25.58 4.76 -15.94
N LEU A 312 -25.32 3.49 -16.22
CA LEU A 312 -25.18 2.96 -17.58
C LEU A 312 -26.50 2.39 -18.08
N THR A 313 -26.90 2.76 -19.30
CA THR A 313 -28.03 2.13 -19.99
C THR A 313 -27.52 1.03 -20.89
N ILE A 314 -27.73 -0.22 -20.48
CA ILE A 314 -27.29 -1.40 -21.23
C ILE A 314 -28.30 -1.70 -22.34
N THR A 315 -27.86 -1.64 -23.59
CA THR A 315 -28.72 -1.90 -24.78
C THR A 315 -28.57 -3.33 -25.31
N GLY A 316 -27.50 -4.05 -24.89
CA GLY A 316 -27.17 -5.40 -25.34
C GLY A 316 -26.55 -5.47 -26.74
N LEU A 317 -26.34 -4.32 -27.40
CA LEU A 317 -25.71 -4.24 -28.73
C LEU A 317 -24.18 -4.14 -28.64
N GLU A 318 -23.68 -3.64 -27.52
CA GLU A 318 -22.26 -3.47 -27.23
C GLU A 318 -21.80 -4.55 -26.25
N SER A 319 -20.61 -5.11 -26.49
CA SER A 319 -19.98 -6.10 -25.62
C SER A 319 -19.37 -5.48 -24.36
N GLU A 320 -19.02 -4.20 -24.41
CA GLU A 320 -18.35 -3.48 -23.33
C GLU A 320 -18.94 -2.07 -23.20
N TYR A 321 -19.02 -1.57 -21.97
CA TYR A 321 -19.54 -0.24 -21.66
C TYR A 321 -18.50 0.54 -20.86
N LEU A 322 -18.26 1.79 -21.26
CA LEU A 322 -17.28 2.65 -20.59
C LEU A 322 -17.84 3.15 -19.25
N LEU A 323 -17.28 2.63 -18.14
CA LEU A 323 -17.58 3.10 -16.79
C LEU A 323 -16.88 4.44 -16.52
N ARG A 324 -17.62 5.42 -16.00
CA ARG A 324 -17.07 6.72 -15.58
C ARG A 324 -17.51 7.04 -14.16
N PRO A 325 -16.58 7.48 -13.28
CA PRO A 325 -16.96 7.91 -11.94
C PRO A 325 -17.76 9.21 -12.03
N LYS A 326 -18.81 9.30 -11.20
CA LYS A 326 -19.59 10.51 -11.00
C LYS A 326 -18.66 11.54 -10.36
N ARG A 327 -18.54 12.72 -10.98
CA ARG A 327 -17.57 13.83 -10.66
C ARG A 327 -16.22 13.73 -11.38
N LEU A 328 -16.23 13.74 -12.71
CA LEU A 328 -15.06 13.88 -13.58
C LEU A 328 -14.28 15.22 -13.45
N GLN A 329 -14.66 16.11 -12.51
CA GLN A 329 -14.03 17.43 -12.37
C GLN A 329 -12.65 17.36 -11.69
N ASP A 330 -12.35 16.28 -10.97
CA ASP A 330 -11.03 16.05 -10.37
C ASP A 330 -10.17 15.18 -11.29
N ALA A 331 -9.13 15.76 -11.88
CA ALA A 331 -8.20 15.08 -12.80
C ALA A 331 -7.30 14.02 -12.14
N HIS A 332 -7.58 13.65 -10.89
CA HIS A 332 -6.72 12.82 -10.04
C HIS A 332 -7.48 11.63 -9.44
N THR A 333 -8.56 11.20 -10.09
CA THR A 333 -9.37 10.05 -9.69
C THR A 333 -9.23 8.96 -10.74
N GLU A 334 -8.96 7.74 -10.28
CA GLU A 334 -8.82 6.54 -11.11
C GLU A 334 -9.67 5.42 -10.50
N ILE A 335 -10.27 4.58 -11.34
CA ILE A 335 -11.08 3.44 -10.90
C ILE A 335 -10.12 2.34 -10.45
N TYR A 336 -10.25 1.89 -9.19
CA TYR A 336 -9.46 0.79 -8.65
C TYR A 336 -10.14 -0.58 -8.85
N SER A 337 -11.40 -0.67 -8.45
CA SER A 337 -12.25 -1.86 -8.61
C SER A 337 -13.71 -1.45 -8.73
N VAL A 338 -14.52 -2.35 -9.28
CA VAL A 338 -15.97 -2.29 -9.17
C VAL A 338 -16.35 -3.27 -8.05
N ASP A 339 -16.97 -2.74 -7.00
CA ASP A 339 -17.28 -3.52 -5.80
C ASP A 339 -18.73 -4.06 -5.81
N SER A 340 -19.63 -3.42 -6.55
CA SER A 340 -21.01 -3.87 -6.75
C SER A 340 -21.62 -3.21 -7.99
N VAL A 341 -22.49 -3.93 -8.69
CA VAL A 341 -23.26 -3.42 -9.83
C VAL A 341 -24.73 -3.70 -9.59
N THR A 342 -25.54 -2.66 -9.39
CA THR A 342 -26.99 -2.80 -9.20
C THR A 342 -27.74 -2.24 -10.40
N GLY A 343 -28.79 -2.95 -10.81
CA GLY A 343 -29.65 -2.55 -11.92
C GLY A 343 -31.12 -2.71 -11.56
N SER A 344 -31.96 -1.82 -12.08
CA SER A 344 -33.41 -1.99 -12.03
C SER A 344 -33.93 -2.11 -13.45
N ASN A 345 -34.74 -3.14 -13.71
CA ASN A 345 -35.49 -3.28 -14.95
C ASN A 345 -36.98 -3.13 -14.64
N ARG A 346 -37.80 -2.86 -15.66
CA ARG A 346 -39.24 -2.55 -15.50
C ARG A 346 -40.07 -3.63 -14.78
N THR A 347 -39.50 -4.80 -14.53
CA THR A 347 -40.15 -5.96 -13.92
C THR A 347 -39.33 -6.67 -12.83
N ASN A 348 -38.07 -6.30 -12.56
CA ASN A 348 -37.23 -6.93 -11.51
C ASN A 348 -36.01 -6.06 -11.16
N ASP A 349 -35.59 -6.11 -9.90
CA ASP A 349 -34.27 -5.65 -9.45
C ASP A 349 -33.23 -6.75 -9.73
N ALA A 350 -32.06 -6.36 -10.22
CA ALA A 350 -30.95 -7.26 -10.50
C ALA A 350 -29.68 -6.74 -9.82
N GLU A 351 -29.11 -7.54 -8.92
CA GLU A 351 -27.79 -7.31 -8.31
C GLU A 351 -26.76 -8.17 -9.04
N TYR A 352 -25.67 -7.54 -9.45
CA TYR A 352 -24.48 -8.13 -10.06
C TYR A 352 -23.27 -7.79 -9.18
N VAL A 353 -22.32 -8.72 -9.10
CA VAL A 353 -21.13 -8.65 -8.22
C VAL A 353 -20.10 -7.68 -8.77
#